data_AF-A0A6H2GZB4-F1
#
_entry.id   AF-A0A6H2GZB4-F1
#
_cell.length_a   1.000
_cell.length_b   1.000
_cell.length_c   1.000
_cell.angle_alpha   90.00
_cell.angle_beta   90.00
_cell.angle_gamma   90.00
#
_symmetry.space_group_name_H-M   'P 1'
#
loop_
_entity.id
_entity.type
_entity.pdbx_description
1 polymer ?
#
loop_
_entity_poly.entity_id
_entity_poly.type
_entity_poly.pdbx_seq_one_letter_code
_entity_poly.pdbx_strand_id
1 'polypeptide(L)' 'MTKRIEDDKQYENSLTWLREKAKKLDDPLFGGPERDKLMRTYDYVADQAQRYRWRDAADAKG' A
#
# COMPACT_ATOMS: atom_id res chain seq x y z
N MET A 1 -8.77 -6.65 9.33
CA MET A 1 -8.36 -5.33 9.87
C MET A 1 -8.01 -4.44 8.70
N THR A 2 -8.96 -3.61 8.29
CA THR A 2 -8.85 -2.72 7.13
C THR A 2 -8.71 -1.31 7.70
N LYS A 3 -7.59 -1.06 8.38
CA LYS A 3 -7.34 0.22 9.05
C LYS A 3 -6.82 1.22 8.03
N ARG A 4 -7.48 2.38 7.98
CA ARG A 4 -7.03 3.56 7.25
C ARG A 4 -5.69 4.02 7.83
N ILE A 5 -4.81 4.58 7.01
CA ILE A 5 -3.54 5.14 7.47
C ILE A 5 -3.84 6.49 8.15
N GLU A 6 -3.42 6.61 9.41
CA GLU A 6 -3.73 7.77 10.26
C GLU A 6 -2.51 8.64 10.58
N ASP A 7 -1.30 8.08 10.47
CA ASP A 7 -0.05 8.73 10.88
C ASP A 7 1.12 8.31 9.97
N ASP A 8 2.19 9.11 10.02
CA ASP A 8 3.39 8.91 9.19
C ASP A 8 4.01 7.54 9.39
N LYS A 9 4.01 7.02 10.63
CA LYS A 9 4.55 5.69 10.93
C LYS A 9 3.75 4.60 10.20
N GLN A 10 2.43 4.68 10.20
CA GLN A 10 1.58 3.76 9.43
C GLN A 10 1.82 3.92 7.91
N TYR A 11 2.05 5.14 7.45
CA TYR A 11 2.37 5.42 6.04
C TYR A 11 3.71 4.80 5.62
N GLU A 12 4.78 5.02 6.38
CA GLU A 12 6.11 4.46 6.10
C GLU A 12 6.13 2.93 6.14
N ASN A 13 5.42 2.33 7.11
CA ASN A 13 5.24 0.88 7.18
C ASN A 13 4.50 0.35 5.95
N SER A 14 3.46 1.07 5.50
CA SER A 14 2.69 0.70 4.30
C SER A 14 3.57 0.79 3.04
N LEU A 15 4.39 1.84 2.91
CA LEU A 15 5.35 1.97 1.80
C LEU A 15 6.39 0.85 1.81
N THR A 16 6.91 0.49 2.99
CA THR A 16 7.86 -0.62 3.13
C THR A 16 7.23 -1.93 2.69
N TRP A 17 6.03 -2.23 3.20
CA TRP A 17 5.30 -3.43 2.81
C TRP A 17 5.00 -3.46 1.30
N LEU A 18 4.58 -2.35 0.70
CA LEU A 18 4.34 -2.26 -0.75
C LEU A 18 5.63 -2.55 -1.54
N ARG A 19 6.77 -2.00 -1.14
CA ARG A 19 8.06 -2.28 -1.82
C ARG A 19 8.45 -3.75 -1.74
N GLU A 20 8.26 -4.39 -0.60
CA GLU A 20 8.54 -5.81 -0.43
C GLU A 20 7.60 -6.69 -1.27
N LYS A 21 6.29 -6.39 -1.27
CA LYS A 21 5.32 -7.17 -2.03
C LYS A 21 5.41 -6.93 -3.53
N ALA A 22 5.83 -5.75 -3.97
CA ALA A 22 6.11 -5.48 -5.39
C ALA A 22 7.16 -6.46 -5.94
N LYS A 23 8.27 -6.68 -5.21
CA LYS A 23 9.29 -7.67 -5.62
C LYS A 23 8.71 -9.08 -5.75
N LYS A 24 7.80 -9.46 -4.85
CA LYS A 24 7.15 -10.77 -4.88
C LYS A 24 6.14 -10.89 -6.03
N LEU A 25 5.44 -9.80 -6.37
CA LEU A 25 4.47 -9.77 -7.48
C LEU A 25 5.13 -9.69 -8.86
N ASP A 26 6.36 -9.17 -8.92
CA ASP A 26 7.22 -9.13 -10.12
C ASP A 26 7.82 -10.50 -10.45
N ASP A 27 7.89 -11.41 -9.47
CA ASP A 27 8.38 -12.76 -9.67
C ASP A 27 7.43 -13.56 -10.60
N PRO A 28 7.92 -14.05 -11.77
CA PRO A 28 7.08 -14.73 -12.75
C PRO A 28 6.63 -16.13 -12.30
N LEU A 29 7.25 -16.71 -11.27
CA LEU A 29 6.86 -17.99 -10.69
C LEU A 29 5.81 -17.82 -9.59
N PHE A 30 5.67 -16.63 -9.03
CA PHE A 30 4.64 -16.29 -8.05
C PHE A 30 3.30 -16.00 -8.75
N GLY A 31 2.59 -17.07 -9.10
CA GLY A 31 1.30 -17.05 -9.81
C GLY A 31 0.09 -17.53 -9.00
N GLY A 32 -1.06 -17.61 -9.66
CA GLY A 32 -2.26 -18.27 -9.15
C GLY A 32 -3.05 -17.50 -8.08
N PRO A 33 -3.99 -18.15 -7.37
CA PRO A 33 -4.95 -17.49 -6.49
C PRO A 33 -4.31 -16.74 -5.32
N GLU A 34 -3.13 -17.15 -4.87
CA GLU A 34 -2.37 -16.41 -3.86
C GLU A 34 -1.82 -15.08 -4.39
N ARG A 35 -1.39 -15.04 -5.66
CA ARG A 35 -0.98 -13.82 -6.33
C ARG A 35 -2.15 -12.86 -6.46
N ASP A 36 -3.32 -13.33 -6.91
CA ASP A 36 -4.54 -12.51 -6.99
C ASP A 36 -4.94 -11.91 -5.64
N LYS A 37 -4.87 -12.71 -4.57
CA LYS A 37 -5.16 -12.24 -3.21
C LYS A 37 -4.14 -11.20 -2.75
N LEU A 38 -2.86 -11.41 -3.07
CA LEU A 38 -1.81 -10.45 -2.75
C LEU A 38 -2.00 -9.14 -3.52
N MET A 39 -2.33 -9.21 -4.82
CA MET A 39 -2.61 -8.04 -5.65
C MET A 39 -3.77 -7.22 -5.09
N ARG A 40 -4.89 -7.84 -4.72
CA ARG A 40 -6.03 -7.12 -4.11
C ARG A 40 -5.64 -6.38 -2.83
N THR A 41 -4.80 -7.01 -2.01
CA THR A 41 -4.30 -6.40 -0.77
C THR A 41 -3.31 -5.29 -1.10
N TYR A 42 -2.47 -5.49 -2.11
CA TYR A 42 -1.52 -4.50 -2.62
C TYR A 42 -2.23 -3.23 -3.07
N ASP A 43 -3.24 -3.37 -3.94
CA ASP A 43 -4.01 -2.25 -4.47
C ASP A 43 -4.72 -1.48 -3.35
N TYR A 44 -5.28 -2.20 -2.37
CA TYR A 44 -5.91 -1.56 -1.21
C TYR A 44 -4.90 -0.73 -0.39
N VAL A 45 -3.73 -1.30 -0.06
CA VAL A 45 -2.71 -0.59 0.73
C VAL A 45 -2.14 0.60 -0.06
N ALA A 46 -1.96 0.45 -1.37
CA ALA A 46 -1.50 1.53 -2.26
C ALA A 46 -2.51 2.70 -2.30
N ASP A 47 -3.81 2.40 -2.45
CA ASP A 47 -4.88 3.40 -2.40
C ASP A 47 -4.88 4.15 -1.06
N GLN A 48 -4.76 3.44 0.07
CA GLN A 48 -4.72 4.09 1.39
C GLN A 48 -3.49 4.99 1.56
N ALA A 49 -2.32 4.55 1.10
CA ALA A 49 -1.09 5.33 1.15
C ALA A 49 -1.21 6.60 0.30
N GLN A 50 -1.78 6.49 -0.89
CA GLN A 50 -2.01 7.62 -1.77
C GLN A 50 -2.99 8.63 -1.16
N ARG A 51 -4.09 8.16 -0.57
CA ARG A 51 -5.06 9.02 0.13
C ARG A 51 -4.46 9.75 1.31
N TYR A 52 -3.59 9.11 2.08
CA TYR A 52 -2.89 9.75 3.19
C TYR A 52 -2.04 10.92 2.69
N ARG A 53 -1.20 10.66 1.68
CA ARG A 53 -0.33 11.68 1.08
C ARG A 53 -1.11 12.86 0.47
N TRP A 54 -2.26 12.60 -0.13
CA TRP A 54 -3.11 13.65 -0.69
C TRP A 54 -3.74 14.54 0.39
N ARG A 55 -4.12 13.96 1.54
CA ARG A 55 -4.63 14.75 2.67
C ARG A 55 -3.53 15.61 3.25
N ASP A 56 -2.39 15.01 3.57
CA ASP A 56 -1.21 15.72 4.08
C ASP A 56 -0.82 16.91 3.17
N ALA A 57 -0.79 16.70 1.85
CA ALA A 57 -0.51 17.76 0.89
C ALA A 57 -1.60 18.85 0.79
N ALA A 58 -2.86 18.53 1.11
CA ALA A 58 -3.95 19.49 1.17
C ALA A 58 -3.90 20.30 2.46
N ASP A 59 -3.63 19.64 3.60
CA ASP A 59 -3.44 20.27 4.90
C ASP A 59 -2.21 21.21 4.89
N ALA A 60 -1.14 20.86 4.17
CA ALA A 60 0.05 21.70 4.02
C ALA A 60 -0.16 22.99 3.17
N LYS A 61 -1.31 23.13 2.48
CA LYS A 61 -1.65 24.31 1.68
C LYS A 61 -2.72 25.21 2.34
N GLY A 62 -3.19 24.84 3.54
CA GLY A 62 -4.19 25.57 4.31
C GLY A 62 -3.62 26.66 5.21
#